data_AF-A0A959ZLD5-F1
#
_entry.id   AF-A0A959ZLD5-F1
#
_cell.length_a   1.000
_cell.length_b   1.000
_cell.length_c   1.000
_cell.angle_alpha   90.00
_cell.angle_beta   90.00
_cell.angle_gamma   90.00
#
_symmetry.space_group_name_H-M   'P 1'
#
loop_
_entity.id
_entity.type
_entity.pdbx_description
1 polymer ?
#
loop_
_entity_poly.entity_id
_entity_poly.type
_entity_poly.pdbx_seq_one_letter_code
_entity_poly.pdbx_strand_id
1 'polypeptide(L)'
;MKRAFAAFAVLIFLAGPNLSLAAEPQASLPQLEDEVMCPVCGTLLGLSHSPAAERERVFIRKLIAQGKTDDEIKDALVGEYGGQVLALPENRGIDVWAYAVPVIGLVLGLLGVIAAIIVWRRRRPDDDEREDAPAPTEAEEDRLDKDMARFDL
;
A
#
# COMPACT_ATOMS: atom_id res chain seq x y z
N MET A 1 25.96 5.92 -7.72
CA MET A 1 24.52 6.05 -8.03
C MET A 1 23.95 4.85 -8.80
N LYS A 2 24.55 4.40 -9.92
CA LYS A 2 24.06 3.21 -10.68
C LYS A 2 24.00 1.90 -9.87
N ARG A 3 24.91 1.71 -8.91
CA ARG A 3 24.96 0.51 -8.05
C ARG A 3 23.84 0.45 -7.00
N ALA A 4 23.36 1.60 -6.53
CA ALA A 4 22.24 1.67 -5.58
C ALA A 4 20.90 1.35 -6.28
N PHE A 5 20.74 1.82 -7.53
CA PHE A 5 19.57 1.50 -8.35
C PHE A 5 19.49 0.01 -8.72
N ALA A 6 20.64 -0.60 -9.04
CA ALA A 6 20.71 -2.04 -9.31
C ALA A 6 20.39 -2.89 -8.07
N ALA A 7 20.89 -2.48 -6.88
CA ALA A 7 20.60 -3.19 -5.64
C ALA A 7 19.11 -3.12 -5.25
N PHE A 8 18.46 -1.97 -5.47
CA PHE A 8 17.04 -1.80 -5.18
C PHE A 8 16.14 -2.60 -6.13
N ALA A 9 16.49 -2.66 -7.42
CA ALA A 9 15.78 -3.48 -8.40
C ALA A 9 15.93 -4.99 -8.13
N VAL A 10 17.10 -5.44 -7.68
CA VAL A 10 17.35 -6.84 -7.33
C VAL A 10 16.62 -7.25 -6.04
N LEU A 11 16.53 -6.34 -5.05
CA LEU A 11 15.75 -6.58 -3.83
C LEU A 11 14.23 -6.69 -4.10
N ILE A 12 13.70 -5.90 -5.03
CA ILE A 12 12.29 -6.01 -5.47
C ILE A 12 12.05 -7.33 -6.22
N PHE A 13 13.01 -7.79 -7.02
CA PHE A 13 12.89 -9.03 -7.78
C PHE A 13 13.01 -10.28 -6.89
N LEU A 14 13.81 -10.24 -5.83
CA LEU A 14 13.93 -11.31 -4.83
C LEU A 14 12.77 -11.35 -3.83
N ALA A 15 12.02 -10.25 -3.68
CA ALA A 15 10.80 -10.17 -2.88
C ALA A 15 9.52 -10.38 -3.73
N GLY A 16 9.66 -10.92 -4.94
CA GLY A 16 8.51 -11.35 -5.74
C GLY A 16 7.67 -12.36 -4.94
N PRO A 17 6.33 -12.28 -5.02
CA PRO A 17 5.47 -13.14 -4.23
C PRO A 17 5.77 -14.59 -4.63
N ASN A 18 6.21 -15.39 -3.67
CA ASN A 18 6.19 -16.84 -3.82
C ASN A 18 4.73 -17.21 -4.09
N LEU A 19 4.41 -17.50 -5.35
CA LEU A 19 3.11 -18.01 -5.76
C LEU A 19 3.04 -19.45 -5.24
N SER A 20 2.81 -19.59 -3.94
CA SER A 20 2.48 -20.87 -3.33
C SER A 20 1.16 -21.31 -3.93
N LEU A 21 1.22 -22.36 -4.77
CA LEU A 21 0.08 -23.23 -5.06
C LEU A 21 -0.27 -23.97 -3.75
N ALA A 22 -0.82 -23.25 -2.78
CA ALA A 22 -1.51 -23.88 -1.67
C ALA A 22 -2.81 -24.45 -2.26
N ALA A 23 -3.02 -25.75 -2.10
CA ALA A 23 -4.34 -26.34 -2.33
C ALA A 23 -5.35 -25.49 -1.56
N GLU A 24 -6.30 -24.88 -2.27
CA GLU A 24 -7.30 -24.03 -1.62
C GLU A 24 -8.01 -24.87 -0.54
N PRO A 25 -8.13 -24.34 0.69
CA PRO A 25 -8.82 -25.06 1.75
C PRO A 25 -10.21 -25.47 1.25
N GLN A 26 -10.57 -26.73 1.48
CA GLN A 26 -11.88 -27.24 1.11
C GLN A 26 -12.94 -26.39 1.82
N ALA A 27 -13.88 -25.85 1.05
CA ALA A 27 -14.93 -24.98 1.57
C ALA A 27 -15.69 -25.66 2.72
N SER A 28 -15.85 -24.96 3.84
CA SER A 28 -16.56 -25.48 4.99
C SER A 28 -17.79 -24.62 5.33
N LEU A 29 -18.92 -25.29 5.56
CA LEU A 29 -20.18 -24.61 5.87
C LEU A 29 -20.06 -23.68 7.09
N PRO A 30 -19.42 -24.06 8.22
CA PRO A 30 -19.30 -23.17 9.37
C PRO A 30 -18.50 -21.89 9.07
N GLN A 31 -17.46 -21.96 8.22
CA GLN A 31 -16.70 -20.77 7.83
C GLN A 31 -17.54 -19.83 6.95
N LEU A 32 -18.25 -20.40 5.97
CA LEU A 32 -19.13 -19.61 5.10
C LEU A 32 -20.29 -18.98 5.87
N GLU A 33 -20.79 -19.62 6.92
CA GLU A 33 -21.87 -19.08 7.77
C GLU A 33 -21.50 -17.81 8.54
N ASP A 34 -20.21 -17.62 8.82
CA ASP A 34 -19.66 -16.42 9.49
C ASP A 34 -19.32 -15.29 8.50
N GLU A 35 -19.18 -15.60 7.21
CA GLU A 35 -18.83 -14.66 6.15
C GLU A 35 -20.04 -14.22 5.31
N VAL A 36 -21.16 -14.94 5.40
CA VAL A 36 -22.38 -14.73 4.62
C VAL A 36 -23.53 -14.26 5.50
N MET A 37 -24.31 -13.29 5.02
CA MET A 37 -25.52 -12.77 5.64
C MET A 37 -26.77 -13.28 4.94
N CYS A 38 -27.79 -13.63 5.75
CA CYS A 38 -29.13 -13.89 5.21
C CYS A 38 -29.79 -12.55 4.80
N PRO A 39 -30.05 -12.30 3.50
CA PRO A 39 -30.56 -11.03 3.01
C PRO A 39 -31.97 -10.71 3.53
N VAL A 40 -32.75 -11.75 3.83
CA VAL A 40 -34.11 -11.62 4.39
C VAL A 40 -34.08 -11.33 5.89
N CYS A 41 -33.03 -11.81 6.58
CA CYS A 41 -32.94 -11.78 8.03
C CYS A 41 -32.14 -10.59 8.56
N GLY A 42 -31.26 -10.00 7.74
CA GLY A 42 -30.37 -8.91 8.13
C GLY A 42 -29.31 -9.31 9.17
N THR A 43 -28.98 -10.60 9.26
CA THR A 43 -28.06 -11.17 10.24
C THR A 43 -27.18 -12.23 9.56
N LEU A 44 -26.04 -12.58 10.19
CA LEU A 44 -25.16 -13.65 9.74
C LEU A 44 -25.94 -14.97 9.61
N LEU A 45 -25.59 -15.75 8.59
CA LEU A 45 -26.26 -17.01 8.29
C LEU A 45 -26.12 -18.00 9.46
N GLY A 46 -24.98 -18.01 10.15
CA GLY A 46 -24.76 -18.82 11.37
C GLY A 46 -25.69 -18.47 12.55
N LEU A 47 -26.21 -17.23 12.60
CA LEU A 47 -27.05 -16.75 13.70
C LEU A 47 -28.56 -16.88 13.42
N SER A 48 -28.95 -17.16 12.17
CA SER A 48 -30.36 -17.20 11.77
C SER A 48 -30.86 -18.61 11.50
N HIS A 49 -32.00 -18.97 12.09
CA HIS A 49 -32.68 -20.26 11.84
C HIS A 49 -33.98 -20.10 11.04
N SER A 50 -34.10 -19.03 10.24
CA SER A 50 -35.29 -18.81 9.41
C SER A 50 -35.37 -19.83 8.26
N PRO A 51 -36.57 -20.08 7.69
CA PRO A 51 -36.71 -20.91 6.50
C PRO A 51 -35.94 -20.38 5.28
N ALA A 52 -35.64 -19.08 5.23
CA ALA A 52 -34.82 -18.50 4.18
C ALA A 52 -33.34 -18.87 4.36
N ALA A 53 -32.81 -18.73 5.58
CA ALA A 53 -31.46 -19.14 5.94
C ALA A 53 -31.22 -20.64 5.68
N GLU A 54 -32.21 -21.50 5.98
CA GLU A 54 -32.05 -22.93 5.74
C GLU A 54 -31.98 -23.28 4.23
N ARG A 55 -32.73 -22.57 3.37
CA ARG A 55 -32.62 -22.74 1.91
C ARG A 55 -31.22 -22.36 1.41
N GLU A 56 -30.67 -21.28 1.93
CA GLU A 56 -29.33 -20.82 1.61
C GLU A 56 -28.26 -21.84 2.07
N ARG A 57 -28.38 -22.39 3.29
CA ARG A 57 -27.51 -23.50 3.75
C ARG A 57 -27.60 -24.74 2.86
N VAL A 58 -28.79 -25.10 2.39
CA VAL A 58 -28.95 -26.23 1.46
C VAL A 58 -28.24 -25.94 0.13
N PHE A 59 -28.34 -24.71 -0.37
CA PHE A 59 -27.64 -24.29 -1.58
C PHE A 59 -26.12 -24.34 -1.41
N ILE A 60 -25.59 -23.79 -0.30
CA ILE A 60 -24.16 -23.84 0.03
C ILE A 60 -23.67 -25.30 0.14
N ARG A 61 -24.38 -26.17 0.87
CA ARG A 61 -24.03 -27.60 0.98
C ARG A 61 -23.96 -28.29 -0.38
N LYS A 62 -24.84 -27.93 -1.31
CA LYS A 62 -24.85 -28.47 -2.66
C LYS A 62 -23.59 -28.06 -3.44
N LEU A 63 -23.12 -26.82 -3.27
CA LEU A 63 -21.90 -26.33 -3.93
C LEU A 63 -20.64 -26.92 -3.29
N ILE A 64 -20.59 -27.04 -1.96
CA ILE A 64 -19.51 -27.75 -1.25
C ILE A 64 -19.43 -29.20 -1.73
N ALA A 65 -20.58 -29.88 -1.88
CA ALA A 65 -20.62 -31.25 -2.40
C ALA A 65 -20.17 -31.37 -3.87
N GLN A 66 -20.20 -30.27 -4.64
CA GLN A 66 -19.65 -30.20 -6.00
C GLN A 66 -18.14 -29.94 -6.01
N GLY A 67 -17.51 -29.78 -4.84
CA GLY A 67 -16.07 -29.49 -4.73
C GLY A 67 -15.74 -28.04 -5.09
N LYS A 68 -16.71 -27.13 -5.00
CA LYS A 68 -16.49 -25.70 -5.21
C LYS A 68 -15.65 -25.10 -4.09
N THR A 69 -14.82 -24.11 -4.42
CA THR A 69 -14.01 -23.37 -3.45
C THR A 69 -14.84 -22.27 -2.78
N ASP A 70 -14.38 -21.72 -1.65
CA ASP A 70 -15.13 -20.69 -0.91
C ASP A 70 -15.48 -19.50 -1.80
N ASP A 71 -14.52 -19.03 -2.59
CA ASP A 71 -14.68 -17.95 -3.57
C ASP A 71 -15.75 -18.27 -4.62
N GLU A 72 -15.72 -19.47 -5.19
CA GLU A 72 -16.72 -19.89 -6.18
C GLU A 72 -18.13 -19.98 -5.57
N ILE A 73 -18.23 -20.36 -4.29
CA ILE A 73 -19.50 -20.43 -3.56
C ILE A 73 -20.04 -19.03 -3.31
N LYS A 74 -19.18 -18.10 -2.88
CA LYS A 74 -19.53 -16.69 -2.67
C LYS A 74 -20.00 -16.03 -3.97
N ASP A 75 -19.33 -16.27 -5.09
CA ASP A 75 -19.75 -15.80 -6.41
C ASP A 75 -21.14 -16.33 -6.78
N ALA A 76 -21.38 -17.63 -6.57
CA ALA A 76 -22.67 -18.25 -6.85
C ALA A 76 -23.79 -17.67 -5.95
N LEU A 77 -23.48 -17.38 -4.68
CA LEU A 77 -24.40 -16.73 -3.76
C LEU A 77 -24.71 -15.29 -4.19
N VAL A 78 -23.72 -14.52 -4.62
CA VAL A 78 -23.93 -13.16 -5.16
C VAL A 78 -24.76 -13.19 -6.43
N GLY A 79 -24.56 -14.19 -7.30
CA GLY A 79 -25.35 -14.36 -8.52
C GLY A 79 -26.81 -14.69 -8.25
N GLU A 80 -27.11 -15.52 -7.25
CA GLU A 80 -28.46 -15.98 -6.93
C GLU A 80 -29.22 -15.01 -5.99
N TYR A 81 -28.54 -14.46 -4.98
CA TYR A 81 -29.15 -13.67 -3.90
C TYR A 81 -28.74 -12.19 -3.88
N GLY A 82 -27.75 -11.79 -4.69
CA GLY A 82 -27.26 -10.41 -4.81
C GLY A 82 -26.07 -10.07 -3.91
N GLY A 83 -25.47 -8.90 -4.11
CA GLY A 83 -24.25 -8.47 -3.40
C GLY A 83 -24.42 -8.19 -1.89
N GLN A 84 -25.66 -8.15 -1.37
CA GLN A 84 -25.93 -7.95 0.06
C GLN A 84 -25.77 -9.23 0.89
N VAL A 85 -25.53 -10.37 0.24
CA VAL A 85 -25.36 -11.67 0.89
C VAL A 85 -23.97 -11.86 1.45
N LEU A 86 -22.96 -11.14 0.95
CA LEU A 86 -21.63 -11.17 1.56
C LEU A 86 -21.55 -10.15 2.70
N ALA A 87 -21.01 -10.56 3.85
CA ALA A 87 -20.77 -9.65 4.97
C ALA A 87 -19.72 -8.57 4.62
N LEU A 88 -18.76 -8.90 3.75
CA LEU A 88 -17.84 -7.97 3.12
C LEU A 88 -18.01 -8.02 1.59
N PRO A 89 -18.20 -6.87 0.91
CA PRO A 89 -18.20 -6.86 -0.55
C PRO A 89 -16.81 -7.22 -1.07
N GLU A 90 -16.67 -8.42 -1.63
CA GLU A 90 -15.45 -8.87 -2.33
C GLU A 90 -15.29 -8.09 -3.64
N ASN A 91 -14.79 -6.86 -3.53
CA ASN A 91 -14.40 -6.05 -4.67
C ASN A 91 -13.05 -6.53 -5.21
N ARG A 92 -13.00 -7.76 -5.76
CA ARG A 92 -11.76 -8.39 -6.28
C ARG A 92 -11.00 -7.52 -7.29
N GLY A 93 -11.68 -6.57 -7.95
CA GLY A 93 -11.04 -5.60 -8.85
C GLY A 93 -10.50 -4.32 -8.17
N ILE A 94 -11.10 -3.87 -7.07
CA ILE A 94 -10.64 -2.66 -6.36
C ILE A 94 -9.53 -3.00 -5.39
N ASP A 95 -9.49 -4.22 -4.86
CA ASP A 95 -8.53 -4.59 -3.81
C ASP A 95 -7.08 -4.35 -4.27
N VAL A 96 -6.73 -4.79 -5.49
CA VAL A 96 -5.39 -4.53 -6.07
C VAL A 96 -5.10 -3.03 -6.20
N TRP A 97 -6.07 -2.23 -6.65
CA TRP A 97 -5.89 -0.77 -6.77
C TRP A 97 -5.85 -0.08 -5.40
N ALA A 98 -6.61 -0.56 -4.42
CA ALA A 98 -6.64 -0.05 -3.06
C ALA A 98 -5.27 -0.19 -2.38
N TYR A 99 -4.53 -1.27 -2.67
CA TYR A 99 -3.14 -1.42 -2.23
C TYR A 99 -2.11 -0.77 -3.19
N ALA A 100 -2.36 -0.76 -4.49
CA ALA A 100 -1.42 -0.18 -5.46
C ALA A 100 -1.33 1.35 -5.34
N VAL A 101 -2.45 2.04 -5.14
CA VAL A 101 -2.50 3.51 -5.01
C VAL A 101 -1.58 4.04 -3.90
N PRO A 102 -1.64 3.55 -2.64
CA PRO A 102 -0.76 4.05 -1.58
C PRO A 102 0.72 3.74 -1.87
N VAL A 103 1.03 2.57 -2.42
CA VAL A 103 2.41 2.21 -2.79
C VAL A 103 2.95 3.11 -3.90
N ILE A 104 2.18 3.30 -4.98
CA ILE A 104 2.54 4.17 -6.11
C ILE A 104 2.68 5.62 -5.63
N GLY A 105 1.74 6.10 -4.81
CA GLY A 105 1.78 7.44 -4.25
C GLY A 105 3.04 7.68 -3.42
N LEU A 106 3.44 6.70 -2.60
CA LEU A 106 4.65 6.79 -1.79
C LEU A 106 5.92 6.82 -2.65
N VAL A 107 6.00 5.96 -3.67
CA VAL A 107 7.13 5.94 -4.62
C VAL A 107 7.23 7.25 -5.40
N LEU A 108 6.13 7.75 -5.96
CA LEU A 108 6.11 9.00 -6.71
C LEU A 108 6.44 10.20 -5.82
N GLY A 109 5.92 10.23 -4.58
CA GLY A 109 6.24 11.26 -3.60
C GLY A 109 7.74 11.30 -3.28
N LEU A 110 8.35 10.14 -3.02
CA LEU A 110 9.77 10.04 -2.72
C LEU A 110 10.63 10.50 -3.90
N LEU A 111 10.28 10.07 -5.12
CA LEU A 111 10.97 10.49 -6.35
C LEU A 111 10.84 12.00 -6.58
N GLY A 112 9.67 12.58 -6.32
CA GLY A 112 9.42 14.01 -6.41
C GLY A 112 10.32 14.82 -5.47
N VAL A 113 10.43 14.40 -4.20
CA VAL A 113 11.30 15.06 -3.22
C VAL A 113 12.78 14.96 -3.63
N ILE A 114 13.25 13.79 -4.06
CA ILE A 114 14.62 13.59 -4.51
C ILE A 114 14.93 14.48 -5.73
N ALA A 115 14.01 14.50 -6.71
CA ALA A 115 14.16 15.34 -7.90
C ALA A 115 14.20 16.83 -7.53
N ALA A 116 13.34 17.28 -6.62
CA ALA A 116 13.32 18.65 -6.13
C ALA A 116 14.66 19.05 -5.47
N ILE A 117 15.20 18.18 -4.60
CA ILE A 117 16.51 18.41 -3.95
C ILE A 117 17.64 18.50 -5.00
N ILE A 118 17.66 17.62 -5.99
CA ILE A 118 18.69 17.62 -7.04
C ILE A 118 18.62 18.90 -7.87
N VAL A 119 17.41 19.31 -8.27
CA VAL A 119 17.21 20.54 -9.05
C VAL A 119 17.60 21.76 -8.22
N TRP A 120 17.22 21.81 -6.94
CA TRP A 120 17.55 22.93 -6.08
C TRP A 120 19.05 23.04 -5.82
N ARG A 121 19.74 21.91 -5.65
CA ARG A 121 21.20 21.87 -5.49
C ARG A 121 21.95 22.27 -6.76
N ARG A 122 21.40 21.97 -7.94
CA ARG A 122 21.97 22.39 -9.24
C ARG A 122 21.73 23.86 -9.58
N ARG A 123 20.78 24.52 -8.90
CA ARG A 123 20.49 25.94 -9.07
C ARG A 123 21.24 26.85 -8.10
N ARG A 124 22.07 26.29 -7.20
CA ARG A 124 23.12 27.10 -6.58
C ARG A 124 24.16 27.37 -7.66
N PRO A 125 24.37 28.63 -8.08
CA PRO A 125 25.58 29.00 -8.80
C PRO A 125 26.76 28.56 -7.93
N ASP A 126 27.81 28.10 -8.60
CA ASP A 126 29.00 27.52 -7.99
C ASP A 126 29.48 28.30 -6.76
N ASP A 127 30.01 27.56 -5.79
CA ASP A 127 30.90 28.11 -4.76
C ASP A 127 32.15 28.80 -5.38
N ASP A 128 32.30 28.83 -6.71
CA ASP A 128 33.33 29.55 -7.47
C ASP A 128 33.31 31.08 -7.23
N GLU A 129 32.16 31.67 -6.88
CA GLU A 129 32.10 33.10 -6.50
C GLU A 129 32.78 33.39 -5.14
N ARG A 130 33.16 32.37 -4.36
CA ARG A 130 34.01 32.55 -3.17
C ARG A 130 35.50 32.64 -3.52
N GLU A 131 35.91 32.15 -4.68
CA GLU A 131 37.32 32.17 -5.10
C GLU A 131 37.74 33.54 -5.67
N ASP A 132 36.77 34.31 -6.20
CA ASP A 132 36.97 35.64 -6.80
C ASP A 132 36.57 36.80 -5.86
N ALA A 133 36.29 36.51 -4.59
CA ALA A 133 36.06 37.55 -3.60
C ALA A 133 37.39 38.33 -3.41
N PRO A 134 37.40 39.66 -3.62
CA PRO A 134 38.61 40.45 -3.43
C PRO A 134 39.12 40.25 -2.01
N ALA A 135 40.43 39.99 -1.88
CA ALA A 135 41.07 39.90 -0.58
C ALA A 135 40.73 41.17 0.24
N PRO A 136 40.46 41.03 1.55
CA PRO A 136 40.19 42.18 2.41
C PRO A 136 41.29 43.23 2.27
N THR A 137 40.90 44.50 2.30
CA THR A 137 41.88 45.58 2.37
C THR A 137 42.52 45.61 3.76
N GLU A 138 43.76 46.08 3.88
CA GLU A 138 44.45 46.21 5.19
C GLU A 138 43.61 46.99 6.22
N ALA A 139 42.82 47.97 5.77
CA ALA A 139 41.91 48.74 6.62
C ALA A 139 40.69 47.95 7.13
N GLU A 140 40.25 46.93 6.39
CA GLU A 140 39.18 46.02 6.80
C GLU A 140 39.69 44.96 7.78
N GLU A 141 40.92 44.46 7.57
CA GLU A 141 41.59 43.55 8.50
C GLU A 141 41.83 44.23 9.86
N ASP A 142 42.34 45.46 9.88
CA ASP A 142 42.56 46.24 11.11
C ASP A 142 41.26 46.48 11.91
N ARG A 143 40.14 46.71 11.20
CA ARG A 143 38.82 46.87 11.85
C ARG A 143 38.32 45.56 12.41
N LEU A 144 38.51 44.46 11.70
CA LEU A 144 38.12 43.13 12.14
C LEU A 144 38.90 42.72 13.39
N ASP A 145 40.22 42.90 13.40
CA ASP A 145 41.09 42.60 14.54
C ASP A 145 40.70 43.42 15.77
N LYS A 146 40.36 44.70 15.58
CA LYS A 146 39.87 45.55 16.67
C LYS A 146 38.53 45.10 17.23
N ASP A 147 37.62 44.63 16.37
CA ASP A 147 36.34 44.08 16.79
C ASP A 147 36.53 42.72 17.48
N MET A 148 37.43 41.85 17.00
CA MET A 148 37.76 40.59 17.66
C MET A 148 38.38 40.80 19.04
N ALA A 149 39.35 41.72 19.15
CA ALA A 149 39.98 42.11 20.41
C ALA A 149 38.99 42.73 21.43
N ARG A 150 37.81 43.19 20.97
CA ARG A 150 36.74 43.66 21.86
C ARG A 150 35.96 42.51 22.50
N PHE A 151 35.92 41.33 21.87
CA PHE A 151 35.14 40.17 22.34
C PHE A 151 35.99 39.08 23.04
N ASP A 152 37.32 39.12 22.90
CA ASP A 152 38.23 38.32 23.73
C ASP A 152 38.48 39.05 25.07
N LEU A 153 37.66 38.70 26.08
CA LEU A 153 37.79 39.10 27.49
C LEU A 153 38.82 38.25 28.24
#